data_AF-A0A1H3EQ63-F1
#
_entry.id   AF-A0A1H3EQ63-F1
#
_cell.length_a   1.000
_cell.length_b   1.000
_cell.length_c   1.000
_cell.angle_alpha   90.00
_cell.angle_beta   90.00
_cell.angle_gamma   90.00
#
_symmetry.space_group_name_H-M   'P 1'
#
loop_
_entity.id
_entity.type
_entity.pdbx_description
1 polymer ?
#
loop_
_entity_poly.entity_id
_entity_poly.type
_entity_poly.pdbx_seq_one_letter_code
_entity_poly.pdbx_strand_id
1 'polypeptide(L)'
;MMTSRVLPESATAANRYWCHAGRNMRLAIVSIGESASNAARARAVTARASHIGMPLDQEVWGHHMSQETCRSLLQQLNCSDSIFAVLVLPDVPEHLDLTALRANLHRHKDLMRPGAWHCAGPVRPGEVNSIVDSAIAAHRFHNSKLSDPSYQSAR
;
A
#
# COMPACT_ATOMS: atom_id res chain seq x y z
N MET A 1 19.47 -6.48 19.68
CA MET A 1 18.16 -6.91 20.23
C MET A 1 17.12 -6.80 19.13
N MET A 2 16.80 -7.90 18.44
CA MET A 2 15.71 -7.95 17.46
C MET A 2 14.39 -7.95 18.25
N THR A 3 13.62 -6.87 18.14
CA THR A 3 12.28 -6.81 18.70
C THR A 3 11.43 -7.90 18.05
N SER A 4 10.93 -8.82 18.88
CA SER A 4 10.04 -9.91 18.47
C SER A 4 8.92 -9.35 17.59
N ARG A 5 8.79 -9.92 16.39
CA ARG A 5 7.76 -9.57 15.40
C ARG A 5 6.43 -10.18 15.85
N VAL A 6 5.80 -9.59 16.86
CA VAL A 6 4.50 -10.06 17.35
C VAL A 6 3.42 -9.66 16.34
N LEU A 7 3.01 -10.62 15.51
CA LEU A 7 1.82 -10.52 14.68
C LEU A 7 0.59 -10.98 15.48
N PRO A 8 -0.60 -10.47 15.18
CA PRO A 8 -1.82 -10.86 15.90
C PRO A 8 -2.16 -12.34 15.65
N GLU A 9 -2.42 -13.09 16.73
CA GLU A 9 -2.74 -14.53 16.67
C GLU A 9 -4.25 -14.82 16.51
N SER A 10 -5.10 -13.79 16.61
CA SER A 10 -6.57 -13.92 16.48
C SER A 10 -7.18 -12.77 15.67
N ALA A 11 -8.35 -13.00 15.08
CA ALA A 11 -9.07 -11.98 14.30
C ALA A 11 -9.36 -10.70 15.10
N THR A 12 -9.71 -10.83 16.39
CA THR A 12 -9.94 -9.68 17.29
C THR A 12 -8.65 -8.91 17.60
N ALA A 13 -7.52 -9.61 17.74
CA ALA A 13 -6.22 -8.96 17.89
C ALA A 13 -5.79 -8.27 16.59
N ALA A 14 -6.05 -8.89 15.44
CA ALA A 14 -5.75 -8.32 14.13
C ALA A 14 -6.56 -7.05 13.86
N ASN A 15 -7.87 -7.10 14.10
CA ASN A 15 -8.74 -5.93 13.95
C ASN A 15 -8.24 -4.76 14.82
N ARG A 16 -7.86 -5.02 16.08
CA ARG A 16 -7.28 -3.98 16.95
C ARG A 16 -5.93 -3.47 16.46
N TYR A 17 -5.09 -4.35 15.93
CA TYR A 17 -3.77 -3.98 15.43
C TYR A 17 -3.87 -3.02 14.25
N TRP A 18 -4.79 -3.27 13.32
CA TRP A 18 -5.01 -2.46 12.12
C TRP A 18 -5.99 -1.31 12.33
N CYS A 19 -6.50 -1.12 13.54
CA CYS A 19 -7.31 0.03 13.89
C CYS A 19 -6.46 1.15 14.52
N HIS A 20 -6.81 2.40 14.22
CA HIS A 20 -6.31 3.57 14.93
C HIS A 20 -7.46 4.51 15.26
N ALA A 21 -7.60 4.90 16.54
CA ALA A 21 -8.68 5.76 17.01
C ALA A 21 -10.10 5.31 16.53
N GLY A 22 -10.35 4.00 16.49
CA GLY A 22 -11.62 3.43 16.02
C GLY A 22 -11.79 3.36 14.49
N ARG A 23 -10.79 3.77 13.71
CA ARG A 23 -10.79 3.70 12.25
C ARG A 23 -10.00 2.49 11.77
N ASN A 24 -10.57 1.74 10.82
CA ASN A 24 -9.87 0.62 10.21
C ASN A 24 -8.88 1.14 9.16
N MET A 25 -7.59 0.89 9.39
CA MET A 25 -6.50 1.35 8.54
C MET A 25 -6.22 0.27 7.51
N ARG A 26 -6.11 0.66 6.24
CA ARG A 26 -5.94 -0.27 5.11
C ARG A 26 -4.80 0.11 4.18
N LEU A 27 -4.24 -0.92 3.55
CA LEU A 27 -3.33 -0.80 2.42
C LEU A 27 -4.15 -0.65 1.14
N ALA A 28 -3.86 0.34 0.30
CA ALA A 28 -4.42 0.40 -1.05
C ALA A 28 -3.45 -0.22 -2.07
N ILE A 29 -3.91 -1.19 -2.86
CA ILE A 29 -3.20 -1.71 -4.03
C ILE A 29 -3.84 -1.12 -5.28
N VAL A 30 -3.05 -0.44 -6.11
CA VAL A 30 -3.52 0.21 -7.33
C VAL A 30 -2.95 -0.53 -8.54
N SER A 31 -3.83 -1.01 -9.42
CA SER A 31 -3.48 -1.50 -10.76
C SER A 31 -4.07 -0.57 -11.80
N ILE A 32 -3.27 -0.19 -12.80
CA ILE A 32 -3.72 0.67 -13.91
C ILE A 32 -3.67 -0.14 -15.20
N GLY A 33 -4.80 -0.24 -15.89
CA GLY A 33 -4.96 -1.10 -17.05
C GLY A 33 -5.00 -2.59 -16.71
N GLU A 34 -5.00 -3.40 -17.76
CA GLU A 34 -5.07 -4.85 -17.68
C GLU A 34 -3.66 -5.46 -17.78
N SER A 35 -3.16 -6.01 -16.67
CA SER A 35 -1.92 -6.79 -16.66
C SER A 35 -2.13 -8.07 -15.85
N ALA A 36 -1.89 -9.22 -16.49
CA ALA A 36 -1.90 -10.52 -15.82
C ALA A 36 -0.84 -10.60 -14.70
N SER A 37 0.29 -9.91 -14.86
CA SER A 37 1.36 -9.83 -13.87
C SER A 37 0.92 -8.99 -12.66
N ASN A 38 0.29 -7.83 -12.87
CA ASN A 38 -0.31 -7.05 -11.79
C ASN A 38 -1.43 -7.82 -11.07
N ALA A 39 -2.30 -8.50 -11.81
CA ALA A 39 -3.36 -9.31 -11.21
C ALA A 39 -2.80 -10.46 -10.35
N ALA A 40 -1.73 -11.12 -10.79
CA ALA A 40 -1.05 -12.14 -9.99
C ALA A 40 -0.41 -11.56 -8.72
N ARG A 41 0.23 -10.39 -8.82
CA ARG A 41 0.82 -9.66 -7.68
C ARG A 41 -0.24 -9.27 -6.66
N ALA A 42 -1.32 -8.65 -7.12
CA ALA A 42 -2.44 -8.26 -6.28
C ALA A 42 -2.99 -9.46 -5.51
N ARG A 43 -3.27 -10.59 -6.19
CA ARG A 43 -3.74 -11.81 -5.54
C ARG A 43 -2.76 -12.35 -4.49
N ALA A 44 -1.46 -12.36 -4.79
CA ALA A 44 -0.45 -12.86 -3.87
C ALA A 44 -0.34 -12.00 -2.60
N VAL A 45 -0.34 -10.67 -2.76
CA VAL A 45 -0.33 -9.73 -1.63
C VAL A 45 -1.62 -9.82 -0.83
N THR A 46 -2.78 -9.87 -1.49
CA THR A 46 -4.08 -10.04 -0.84
C THR A 46 -4.12 -11.33 -0.02
N ALA A 47 -3.73 -12.47 -0.58
CA ALA A 47 -3.69 -13.74 0.14
C ALA A 47 -2.81 -13.65 1.40
N ARG A 48 -1.62 -13.05 1.28
CA ARG A 48 -0.72 -12.89 2.43
C ARG A 48 -1.26 -11.91 3.46
N ALA A 49 -1.87 -10.81 3.02
CA ALA A 49 -2.52 -9.83 3.89
C ALA A 49 -3.65 -10.48 4.70
N SER A 50 -4.49 -11.28 4.05
CA SER A 50 -5.56 -12.04 4.73
C SER A 50 -5.02 -13.00 5.79
N HIS A 51 -3.89 -13.68 5.53
CA HIS A 51 -3.27 -14.58 6.51
C HIS A 51 -2.83 -13.88 7.81
N ILE A 52 -2.59 -12.57 7.78
CA ILE A 52 -2.20 -11.76 8.96
C ILE A 52 -3.31 -10.78 9.39
N GLY A 53 -4.50 -10.92 8.80
CA GLY A 53 -5.65 -10.04 9.05
C GLY A 53 -5.44 -8.58 8.68
N MET A 54 -4.52 -8.26 7.76
CA MET A 54 -4.27 -6.90 7.29
C MET A 54 -5.39 -6.45 6.33
N PRO A 55 -6.11 -5.36 6.65
CA PRO A 55 -7.09 -4.79 5.74
C PRO A 55 -6.40 -4.24 4.50
N LEU A 56 -6.96 -4.53 3.33
CA LEU A 56 -6.55 -3.89 2.09
C LEU A 56 -7.75 -3.56 1.22
N ASP A 57 -7.59 -2.54 0.39
CA ASP A 57 -8.42 -2.29 -0.78
C ASP A 57 -7.62 -2.54 -2.04
N GLN A 58 -8.31 -2.99 -3.08
CA GLN A 58 -7.77 -3.08 -4.42
C GLN A 58 -8.51 -2.11 -5.34
N GLU A 59 -7.77 -1.19 -5.96
CA GLU A 59 -8.28 -0.30 -6.98
C GLU A 59 -7.78 -0.73 -8.36
N VAL A 60 -8.71 -0.89 -9.29
CA VAL A 60 -8.42 -1.20 -10.69
C VAL A 60 -8.86 -0.02 -11.52
N TRP A 61 -7.88 0.69 -12.07
CA TRP A 61 -8.06 1.87 -12.89
C TRP A 61 -8.02 1.49 -14.36
N GLY A 62 -8.84 2.16 -15.17
CA GLY A 62 -9.00 1.84 -16.58
C GLY A 62 -7.73 2.08 -17.40
N HIS A 63 -7.55 1.29 -18.46
CA HIS A 63 -6.41 1.41 -19.37
C HIS A 63 -6.28 2.82 -19.99
N HIS A 64 -7.40 3.47 -20.32
CA HIS A 64 -7.41 4.76 -21.02
C HIS A 64 -7.38 5.98 -20.08
N MET A 65 -7.16 5.78 -18.78
CA MET A 65 -7.08 6.90 -17.85
C MET A 65 -5.84 7.75 -18.15
N SER A 66 -5.99 9.06 -18.02
CA SER A 66 -4.89 10.00 -18.22
C SER A 66 -3.98 10.05 -17.00
N GLN A 67 -2.75 10.56 -17.20
CA GLN A 67 -1.79 10.83 -16.13
C GLN A 67 -2.39 11.75 -15.05
N GLU A 68 -3.13 12.79 -15.45
CA GLU A 68 -3.75 13.76 -14.55
C GLU A 68 -4.86 13.15 -13.70
N THR A 69 -5.70 12.30 -14.30
CA THR A 69 -6.75 11.60 -13.57
C THR A 69 -6.14 10.63 -12.56
N CYS A 70 -5.14 9.84 -12.95
CA CYS A 70 -4.43 8.94 -12.05
C CYS A 70 -3.77 9.70 -10.89
N ARG A 71 -3.14 10.85 -11.18
CA ARG A 71 -2.56 11.74 -10.17
C ARG A 71 -3.61 12.24 -9.17
N SER A 72 -4.77 12.64 -9.66
CA SER A 72 -5.87 13.14 -8.83
C SER A 72 -6.39 12.05 -7.89
N LEU A 73 -6.52 10.82 -8.36
CA LEU A 73 -6.89 9.67 -7.53
C LEU A 73 -5.81 9.34 -6.49
N LEU A 74 -4.53 9.33 -6.87
CA LEU A 74 -3.42 9.15 -5.90
C LEU A 74 -3.45 10.24 -4.82
N GLN A 75 -3.81 11.48 -5.18
CA GLN A 75 -3.96 12.56 -4.20
C GLN A 75 -5.10 12.30 -3.21
N GLN A 76 -6.20 11.71 -3.64
CA GLN A 76 -7.28 11.29 -2.73
C GLN A 76 -6.79 10.21 -1.75
N LEU A 77 -5.97 9.26 -2.20
CA LEU A 77 -5.35 8.26 -1.32
C LEU A 77 -4.35 8.88 -0.33
N ASN A 78 -3.62 9.91 -0.75
CA ASN A 78 -2.74 10.68 0.14
C ASN A 78 -3.53 11.39 1.25
N CYS A 79 -4.66 12.00 0.91
CA CYS A 79 -5.52 12.71 1.87
C CYS A 79 -6.32 11.77 2.78
N SER A 80 -6.48 10.49 2.40
CA SER A 80 -7.20 9.52 3.22
C SER A 80 -6.38 9.05 4.42
N ASP A 81 -6.86 9.36 5.61
CA ASP A 81 -6.28 8.88 6.87
C ASP A 81 -6.53 7.41 7.13
N SER A 82 -7.56 6.83 6.51
CA SER A 82 -7.81 5.40 6.61
C SER A 82 -6.83 4.59 5.77
N ILE A 83 -6.00 5.24 4.96
CA ILE A 83 -4.99 4.60 4.10
C ILE A 83 -3.62 4.92 4.66
N PHE A 84 -2.95 3.92 5.24
CA PHE A 84 -1.60 4.09 5.79
C PHE A 84 -0.51 3.92 4.72
N ALA A 85 -0.83 3.24 3.62
CA ALA A 85 0.11 2.93 2.56
C ALA A 85 -0.60 2.66 1.22
N VAL A 86 0.11 2.94 0.14
CA VAL A 86 -0.30 2.72 -1.25
C VAL A 86 0.78 1.93 -1.98
N LEU A 87 0.36 0.88 -2.68
CA LEU A 87 1.19 0.07 -3.56
C LEU A 87 0.67 0.24 -4.99
N VAL A 88 1.33 1.08 -5.79
CA VAL A 88 1.07 1.17 -7.23
C VAL A 88 1.83 0.06 -7.93
N LEU A 89 1.13 -0.83 -8.64
CA LEU A 89 1.77 -1.95 -9.34
C LEU A 89 2.49 -1.46 -10.61
N PRO A 90 3.60 -2.11 -11.01
CA PRO A 90 4.54 -1.51 -11.94
C PRO A 90 4.18 -1.65 -13.41
N ASP A 91 3.32 -2.60 -13.79
CA ASP A 91 2.90 -2.73 -15.18
C ASP A 91 1.77 -1.72 -15.45
N VAL A 92 2.11 -0.57 -16.03
CA VAL A 92 1.16 0.48 -16.41
C VAL A 92 1.12 0.66 -17.94
N PRO A 93 0.02 1.18 -18.50
CA PRO A 93 -0.04 1.56 -19.92
C PRO A 93 1.12 2.46 -20.35
N GLU A 94 1.59 2.31 -21.59
CA GLU A 94 2.78 3.00 -22.12
C GLU A 94 2.68 4.53 -22.11
N HIS A 95 1.47 5.08 -22.19
CA HIS A 95 1.25 6.53 -22.15
C HIS A 95 1.33 7.13 -20.74
N LEU A 96 1.52 6.30 -19.71
CA LEU A 96 1.65 6.74 -18.32
C LEU A 96 3.09 6.65 -17.83
N ASP A 97 3.52 7.68 -17.12
CA ASP A 97 4.80 7.67 -16.43
C ASP A 97 4.58 7.24 -14.97
N LEU A 98 4.87 5.97 -14.69
CA LEU A 98 4.79 5.40 -13.35
C LEU A 98 5.68 6.15 -12.33
N THR A 99 6.87 6.57 -12.73
CA THR A 99 7.80 7.26 -11.83
C THR A 99 7.21 8.61 -11.42
N ALA A 100 6.64 9.34 -12.38
CA ALA A 100 5.95 10.59 -12.11
C ALA A 100 4.68 10.38 -11.26
N LEU A 101 3.89 9.33 -11.51
CA LEU A 101 2.73 8.99 -10.66
C LEU A 101 3.17 8.74 -9.22
N ARG A 102 4.18 7.91 -9.02
CA ARG A 102 4.70 7.56 -7.69
C ARG A 102 5.32 8.74 -6.96
N ALA A 103 5.96 9.68 -7.69
CA ALA A 103 6.47 10.92 -7.10
C ALA A 103 5.37 11.80 -6.47
N ASN A 104 4.09 11.58 -6.80
CA ASN A 104 2.96 12.26 -6.17
C ASN A 104 2.52 11.62 -4.85
N LEU A 105 2.94 10.39 -4.53
CA LEU A 105 2.63 9.78 -3.25
C LEU A 105 3.48 10.38 -2.13
N HIS A 106 2.90 10.52 -0.95
CA HIS A 106 3.69 10.85 0.23
C HIS A 106 4.75 9.76 0.46
N ARG A 107 6.01 10.17 0.73
CA ARG A 107 7.13 9.23 0.90
C ARG A 107 6.86 8.09 1.90
N HIS A 108 6.08 8.35 2.96
CA HIS A 108 5.75 7.35 3.97
C HIS A 108 4.58 6.43 3.58
N LYS A 109 3.80 6.80 2.55
CA LYS A 109 2.71 5.99 1.99
C LYS A 109 3.16 5.16 0.79
N ASP A 110 4.17 5.56 0.02
CA ASP A 110 4.68 4.77 -1.11
C ASP A 110 5.42 3.51 -0.62
N LEU A 111 4.83 2.33 -0.83
CA LEU A 111 5.43 1.05 -0.44
C LEU A 111 6.40 0.48 -1.46
N MET A 112 6.34 0.91 -2.71
CA MET A 112 7.23 0.38 -3.72
C MET A 112 8.61 1.01 -3.52
N ARG A 113 9.57 0.30 -2.93
CA ARG A 113 10.94 0.84 -2.87
C ARG A 113 11.59 0.78 -4.26
N PRO A 114 12.34 1.82 -4.67
CA PRO A 114 13.33 1.68 -5.75
C PRO A 114 14.22 0.47 -5.41
N GLY A 115 14.40 -0.47 -6.33
CA GLY A 115 15.17 -1.70 -6.12
C GLY A 115 14.33 -2.97 -5.91
N ALA A 116 13.12 -2.86 -5.35
CA ALA A 116 12.35 -4.02 -4.89
C ALA A 116 11.49 -4.66 -5.98
N TRP A 117 11.09 -3.90 -7.00
CA TRP A 117 10.18 -4.33 -8.07
C TRP A 117 10.63 -3.73 -9.40
N HIS A 118 11.76 -4.18 -9.97
CA HIS A 118 12.29 -3.63 -11.21
C HIS A 118 11.97 -4.42 -12.48
N CYS A 119 11.26 -5.55 -12.38
CA CYS A 119 11.02 -6.39 -13.54
C CYS A 119 9.53 -6.72 -13.68
N ALA A 120 8.96 -6.45 -14.85
CA ALA A 120 7.79 -7.15 -15.33
C ALA A 120 8.07 -8.66 -15.28
N GLY A 121 7.10 -9.46 -14.84
CA GLY A 121 7.28 -10.91 -14.71
C GLY A 121 6.62 -11.53 -13.46
N PRO A 122 6.81 -12.85 -13.24
CA PRO A 122 6.16 -13.58 -12.16
C PRO A 122 6.62 -13.08 -10.78
N VAL A 123 5.71 -13.16 -9.80
CA VAL A 123 5.98 -12.81 -8.40
C VAL A 123 7.08 -13.71 -7.85
N ARG A 124 8.14 -13.11 -7.29
CA ARG A 124 9.27 -13.88 -6.75
C ARG A 124 8.98 -14.35 -5.32
N PRO A 125 9.51 -15.52 -4.91
CA PRO A 125 9.46 -15.95 -3.52
C PRO A 125 10.08 -14.89 -2.59
N GLY A 126 9.38 -14.53 -1.51
CA GLY A 126 9.84 -13.53 -0.52
C GLY A 126 9.49 -12.08 -0.85
N GLU A 127 9.14 -11.76 -2.09
CA GLU A 127 8.78 -10.40 -2.52
C GLU A 127 7.50 -9.91 -1.83
N VAL A 128 6.50 -10.80 -1.75
CA VAL A 128 5.24 -10.56 -1.03
C VAL A 128 5.48 -10.33 0.46
N ASN A 129 6.39 -11.09 1.07
CA ASN A 129 6.73 -10.91 2.49
C ASN A 129 7.38 -9.54 2.72
N SER A 130 8.27 -9.09 1.83
CA SER A 130 8.89 -7.78 1.93
C SER A 130 7.88 -6.63 1.82
N ILE A 131 6.87 -6.74 0.95
CA ILE A 131 5.76 -5.76 0.90
C ILE A 131 5.03 -5.73 2.23
N VAL A 132 4.59 -6.89 2.70
CA VAL A 132 3.78 -6.98 3.91
C VAL A 132 4.55 -6.46 5.12
N ASP A 133 5.84 -6.74 5.20
CA ASP A 133 6.72 -6.21 6.24
C ASP A 133 6.88 -4.69 6.17
N SER A 134 6.99 -4.15 4.95
CA SER A 134 7.03 -2.71 4.71
C SER A 134 5.68 -2.05 5.04
N ALA A 135 4.56 -2.70 4.74
CA ALA A 135 3.22 -2.25 5.10
C ALA A 135 3.03 -2.21 6.62
N ILE A 136 3.50 -3.24 7.33
CA ILE A 136 3.52 -3.26 8.81
C ILE A 136 4.34 -2.09 9.37
N ALA A 137 5.51 -1.81 8.79
CA ALA A 137 6.34 -0.68 9.21
C ALA A 137 5.67 0.67 8.91
N ALA A 138 5.05 0.83 7.74
CA ALA A 138 4.31 2.03 7.35
C ALA A 138 3.12 2.28 8.27
N HIS A 139 2.36 1.24 8.62
CA HIS A 139 1.25 1.33 9.57
C HIS A 139 1.71 1.80 10.95
N ARG A 140 2.81 1.25 11.48
CA ARG A 140 3.38 1.69 12.76
C ARG A 140 3.83 3.14 12.71
N PHE A 141 4.49 3.55 11.62
CA PHE A 141 4.90 4.94 11.42
C PHE A 141 3.68 5.86 11.34
N HIS A 142 2.66 5.49 10.57
CA HIS A 142 1.45 6.27 10.42
C HIS A 142 0.70 6.43 11.75
N ASN A 143 0.55 5.35 12.52
CA ASN A 143 -0.02 5.41 13.87
C ASN A 143 0.77 6.33 14.80
N SER A 144 2.11 6.31 14.73
CA SER A 144 2.94 7.21 15.54
C SER A 144 2.73 8.68 15.19
N LYS A 145 2.44 8.98 13.90
CA LYS A 145 2.16 10.34 13.42
C LYS A 145 0.75 10.81 13.75
N LEU A 146 -0.26 9.94 13.67
CA LEU A 146 -1.62 10.28 14.07
C LEU A 146 -1.74 10.55 15.59
N SER A 147 -0.93 9.87 16.40
CA SER A 147 -0.82 10.11 17.85
C SER A 147 -0.04 11.39 18.20
N ASP A 148 0.64 12.03 17.26
CA ASP A 148 1.43 13.25 17.49
C ASP A 148 0.54 14.51 17.30
N PRO A 149 0.27 15.28 18.36
CA PRO A 149 -0.59 16.47 18.29
C PRO A 149 -0.08 17.54 17.31
N SER A 150 1.24 17.59 17.07
CA SER A 150 1.85 18.56 16.17
C SER A 150 1.60 18.24 14.69
N TYR A 151 1.38 16.95 14.36
CA TYR A 151 1.11 16.50 13.00
C TYR A 151 -0.34 16.78 12.57
N GLN A 152 -1.30 16.73 13.51
CA GLN A 152 -2.70 17.03 13.21
C GLN A 152 -2.93 18.52 12.88
N SER A 153 -2.11 19.41 13.42
CA SER A 153 -2.18 20.87 13.19
C SER A 153 -1.55 21.33 11.87
N ALA A 154 -0.85 20.44 11.16
CA ALA A 154 -0.14 20.72 9.91
C ALA A 154 -0.89 20.21 8.65
N ARG A 155 -2.17 19.87 8.80
CA ARG A 155 -3.06 19.38 7.74
C ARG A 155 -4.01 20.45 7.26
#